data_AF-A0A0K0LJ04-F1
#
_entry.id   AF-A0A0K0LJ04-F1
#
_cell.length_a   1.000
_cell.length_b   1.000
_cell.length_c   1.000
_cell.angle_alpha   90.00
_cell.angle_beta   90.00
_cell.angle_gamma   90.00
#
_symmetry.space_group_name_H-M   'P 1'
#
loop_
_entity.id
_entity.type
_entity.pdbx_description
1 polymer ?
#
loop_
_entity_poly.entity_id
_entity_poly.type
_entity_poly.pdbx_seq_one_letter_code
_entity_poly.pdbx_strand_id
1 'polypeptide(L)'
;VQWIEKVELNCKVKDKCVLASYLTLYLMQYPKYFIEVLKYLMRQLIIEKYKNYKEGSQTLKSSMISERIIGYWGSICMHDNLKTTNIGERFFNLYRGIKTKTESGLVDCFSSKAKYALSFDNLLLGDIDYQTLIIDVNVKVKISLMNGEELIIEMERINVTILSLDSISQIKEKIIDKAIMENSKLESITKSEGDPCPCIAPISHSAFKLIFIKSNIKIQLDDFDDTSIKSFIDKRCIIINTAKHYNIKSGTKLLLTQDSMMSIGFSPVNKRNFQPNNDVA
;
A
#
# COMPACT_ATOMS: atom_id res chain seq x y z
N VAL A 1 -17.35 -27.58 20.88
CA VAL A 1 -16.64 -26.58 21.71
C VAL A 1 -15.57 -27.19 22.60
N GLN A 2 -15.82 -28.31 23.29
CA GLN A 2 -14.79 -29.03 24.08
C GLN A 2 -13.48 -29.33 23.31
N TRP A 3 -13.56 -29.54 22.01
CA TRP A 3 -12.38 -29.70 21.17
C TRP A 3 -11.52 -28.41 21.08
N ILE A 4 -12.16 -27.24 21.01
CA ILE A 4 -11.47 -25.94 20.97
C ILE A 4 -10.68 -25.74 22.26
N GLU A 5 -11.30 -26.01 23.41
CA GLU A 5 -10.67 -25.94 24.74
C GLU A 5 -9.46 -26.88 24.86
N LYS A 6 -9.56 -28.10 24.29
CA LYS A 6 -8.45 -29.07 24.29
C LYS A 6 -7.29 -28.64 23.40
N VAL A 7 -7.57 -28.01 22.25
CA VAL A 7 -6.55 -27.53 21.32
C VAL A 7 -5.88 -26.24 21.81
N GLU A 8 -6.61 -25.41 22.54
CA GLU A 8 -6.15 -24.14 23.11
C GLU A 8 -4.88 -24.28 23.95
N LEU A 9 -4.75 -25.37 24.71
CA LEU A 9 -3.63 -25.63 25.63
C LEU A 9 -2.34 -26.05 24.93
N ASN A 10 -2.42 -26.60 23.71
CA ASN A 10 -1.28 -27.21 23.02
C ASN A 10 -0.82 -26.43 21.77
N CYS A 11 -1.39 -25.24 21.54
CA CYS A 11 -1.29 -24.53 20.27
C CYS A 11 -0.56 -23.19 20.42
N LYS A 12 0.36 -22.86 19.50
CA LYS A 12 1.03 -21.55 19.48
C LYS A 12 0.08 -20.45 19.04
N VAL A 13 0.33 -19.21 19.45
CA VAL A 13 -0.56 -18.06 19.14
C VAL A 13 -0.82 -17.90 17.64
N LYS A 14 0.18 -18.11 16.77
CA LYS A 14 0.01 -18.04 15.30
C LYS A 14 -0.94 -19.12 14.79
N ASP A 15 -0.77 -20.34 15.27
CA ASP A 15 -1.58 -21.50 14.88
C ASP A 15 -3.04 -21.34 15.36
N LYS A 16 -3.25 -20.70 16.52
CA LYS A 16 -4.58 -20.32 17.01
C LYS A 16 -5.31 -19.36 16.06
N CYS A 17 -4.61 -18.39 15.46
CA CYS A 17 -5.20 -17.48 14.47
C CYS A 17 -5.70 -18.24 13.24
N VAL A 18 -4.82 -19.07 12.68
CA VAL A 18 -5.08 -19.84 11.45
C VAL A 18 -6.21 -20.84 11.69
N LEU A 19 -6.19 -21.52 12.83
CA LEU A 19 -7.27 -22.44 13.17
C LEU A 19 -8.61 -21.71 13.35
N ALA A 20 -8.61 -20.57 14.05
CA ALA A 20 -9.82 -19.77 14.22
C ALA A 20 -10.39 -19.31 12.86
N SER A 21 -9.55 -18.89 11.91
CA SER A 21 -10.03 -18.45 10.61
C SER A 21 -10.63 -19.61 9.80
N TYR A 22 -9.97 -20.77 9.76
CA TYR A 22 -10.52 -21.96 9.09
C TYR A 22 -11.82 -22.46 9.72
N LEU A 23 -11.89 -22.48 11.06
CA LEU A 23 -13.12 -22.86 11.76
C LEU A 23 -14.26 -21.90 11.46
N THR A 24 -14.01 -20.58 11.46
CA THR A 24 -15.03 -19.60 11.10
C THR A 24 -15.51 -19.82 9.65
N LEU A 25 -14.61 -20.02 8.69
CA LEU A 25 -14.97 -20.30 7.29
C LEU A 25 -15.82 -21.57 7.15
N TYR A 26 -15.48 -22.64 7.87
CA TYR A 26 -16.26 -23.87 7.86
C TYR A 26 -17.64 -23.69 8.50
N LEU A 27 -17.69 -23.05 9.68
CA LEU A 27 -18.93 -22.85 10.43
C LEU A 27 -19.90 -21.89 9.73
N MET A 28 -19.39 -20.92 8.96
CA MET A 28 -20.21 -19.99 8.17
C MET A 28 -21.14 -20.69 7.16
N GLN A 29 -20.79 -21.90 6.72
CA GLN A 29 -21.65 -22.72 5.85
C GLN A 29 -22.92 -23.19 6.57
N TYR A 30 -22.93 -23.18 7.91
CA TYR A 30 -24.02 -23.61 8.78
C TYR A 30 -24.42 -22.49 9.76
N PRO A 31 -25.07 -21.40 9.29
CA PRO A 31 -25.21 -20.15 10.05
C PRO A 31 -25.98 -20.32 11.38
N LYS A 32 -27.03 -21.17 11.39
CA LYS A 32 -27.78 -21.47 12.63
C LYS A 32 -26.90 -22.14 13.69
N TYR A 33 -26.10 -23.12 13.27
CA TYR A 33 -25.17 -23.80 14.17
C TYR A 33 -24.05 -22.87 14.62
N PHE A 34 -23.53 -22.04 13.71
CA PHE A 34 -22.49 -21.08 14.03
C PHE A 34 -22.92 -20.09 15.11
N ILE A 35 -24.14 -19.56 15.03
CA ILE A 35 -24.69 -18.66 16.04
C ILE A 35 -24.75 -19.34 17.42
N GLU A 36 -25.16 -20.60 17.49
CA GLU A 36 -25.21 -21.33 18.76
C GLU A 36 -23.81 -21.58 19.34
N VAL A 37 -22.83 -21.91 18.49
CA VAL A 37 -21.42 -22.01 18.87
C VAL A 37 -20.92 -20.66 19.39
N LEU A 38 -21.17 -19.55 18.70
CA LEU A 38 -20.78 -18.20 19.11
C LEU A 38 -21.38 -17.81 20.46
N LYS A 39 -22.68 -18.05 20.67
CA LYS A 39 -23.35 -17.79 21.96
C LYS A 39 -22.68 -18.56 23.10
N TYR A 40 -22.31 -19.82 22.86
CA TYR A 40 -21.60 -20.60 23.86
C TYR A 40 -20.20 -20.04 24.14
N LEU A 41 -19.42 -19.75 23.08
CA LEU A 41 -18.06 -19.20 23.22
C LEU A 41 -18.06 -17.84 23.95
N MET A 42 -19.01 -16.95 23.63
CA MET A 42 -19.17 -15.66 24.32
C MET A 42 -19.45 -15.84 25.81
N ARG A 43 -20.35 -16.77 26.18
CA ARG A 43 -20.64 -17.06 27.59
C ARG A 43 -19.40 -17.51 28.34
N GLN A 44 -18.62 -18.43 27.76
CA GLN A 44 -17.39 -18.91 28.40
C GLN A 44 -16.37 -17.79 28.59
N LEU A 45 -16.21 -16.93 27.58
CA LEU A 45 -15.31 -15.78 27.66
C LEU A 45 -15.71 -14.78 28.73
N ILE A 46 -16.99 -14.48 28.89
CA ILE A 46 -17.48 -13.59 29.95
C ILE A 46 -17.13 -14.17 31.32
N ILE A 47 -17.35 -15.47 31.52
CA ILE A 47 -17.05 -16.16 32.79
C ILE A 47 -15.55 -16.09 33.08
N GLU A 48 -14.71 -16.37 32.09
CA GLU A 48 -13.25 -16.36 32.24
C GLU A 48 -12.71 -14.95 32.49
N LYS A 49 -13.18 -13.95 31.73
CA LYS A 49 -12.82 -12.55 31.93
C LYS A 49 -13.23 -12.02 33.30
N TYR A 50 -14.41 -12.40 33.76
CA TYR A 50 -14.89 -12.02 35.09
C TYR A 50 -14.03 -12.62 36.21
N LYS A 51 -13.61 -13.88 36.10
CA LYS A 51 -12.67 -14.50 37.04
C LYS A 51 -11.33 -13.77 37.08
N ASN A 52 -10.73 -13.54 35.90
CA ASN A 52 -9.45 -12.83 35.78
C ASN A 52 -9.52 -11.40 36.36
N TYR A 53 -10.63 -10.69 36.12
CA TYR A 53 -10.89 -9.38 36.70
C TYR A 53 -10.95 -9.43 38.23
N LYS A 54 -11.67 -10.41 38.80
CA LYS A 54 -11.81 -10.60 40.25
C LYS A 54 -10.49 -10.96 40.92
N GLU A 55 -9.61 -11.67 40.23
CA GLU A 55 -8.28 -12.08 40.71
C GLU A 55 -7.20 -11.00 40.53
N GLY A 56 -7.56 -9.80 40.05
CA GLY A 56 -6.62 -8.69 39.86
C GLY A 56 -5.67 -8.85 38.66
N SER A 57 -5.85 -9.90 37.84
CA SER A 57 -5.07 -10.13 36.64
C SER A 57 -5.61 -9.29 35.49
N GLN A 58 -5.06 -8.09 35.28
CA GLN A 58 -5.35 -7.25 34.11
C GLN A 58 -4.58 -7.75 32.86
N THR A 59 -4.82 -8.99 32.43
CA THR A 59 -4.36 -9.41 31.10
C THR A 59 -5.43 -9.08 30.06
N LEU A 60 -5.31 -7.88 29.46
CA LEU A 60 -6.05 -7.49 28.25
C LEU A 60 -5.61 -8.29 27.01
N LYS A 61 -4.45 -8.96 27.06
CA LYS A 61 -3.93 -9.78 25.96
C LYS A 61 -4.62 -11.12 25.91
N SER A 62 -5.68 -11.13 25.12
CA SER A 62 -6.56 -12.25 24.98
C SER A 62 -6.22 -13.02 23.72
N SER A 63 -5.63 -14.19 23.90
CA SER A 63 -5.06 -15.00 22.81
C SER A 63 -5.99 -16.14 22.40
N MET A 64 -7.24 -16.12 22.88
CA MET A 64 -8.09 -17.28 22.81
C MET A 64 -8.64 -17.52 21.42
N ILE A 65 -8.76 -18.78 21.03
CA ILE A 65 -9.36 -19.17 19.75
C ILE A 65 -10.80 -18.64 19.66
N SER A 66 -11.52 -18.70 20.78
CA SER A 66 -12.90 -18.23 20.91
C SER A 66 -13.06 -16.73 20.60
N GLU A 67 -12.19 -15.88 21.14
CA GLU A 67 -12.22 -14.42 20.89
C GLU A 67 -11.89 -14.07 19.46
N ARG A 68 -10.99 -14.83 18.83
CA ARG A 68 -10.68 -14.67 17.41
C ARG A 68 -11.86 -15.02 16.53
N ILE A 69 -12.54 -16.14 16.82
CA ILE A 69 -13.76 -16.54 16.11
C ILE A 69 -14.85 -15.47 16.24
N ILE A 70 -15.06 -14.93 17.45
CA ILE A 70 -16.01 -13.84 17.68
C ILE A 70 -15.60 -12.55 16.96
N GLY A 71 -14.31 -12.21 16.97
CA GLY A 71 -13.77 -11.08 16.22
C GLY A 71 -14.01 -11.22 14.72
N TYR A 72 -13.74 -12.40 14.15
CA TYR A 72 -14.03 -12.69 12.73
C TYR A 72 -15.53 -12.61 12.41
N TRP A 73 -16.40 -13.14 13.29
CA TRP A 73 -17.85 -13.00 13.12
C TRP A 73 -18.28 -11.52 13.13
N GLY A 74 -17.75 -10.73 14.08
CA GLY A 74 -17.98 -9.29 14.11
C GLY A 74 -17.55 -8.59 12.82
N SER A 75 -16.37 -8.93 12.28
CA SER A 75 -15.92 -8.42 10.99
C SER A 75 -16.85 -8.79 9.83
N ILE A 76 -17.35 -10.04 9.80
CA ILE A 76 -18.31 -10.50 8.79
C ILE A 76 -19.62 -9.69 8.87
N CYS A 77 -20.15 -9.49 10.08
CA CYS A 77 -21.38 -8.70 10.27
C CYS A 77 -21.20 -7.21 9.95
N MET A 78 -20.00 -6.67 10.08
CA MET A 78 -19.70 -5.27 9.77
C MET A 78 -19.39 -5.04 8.28
N HIS A 79 -19.10 -6.09 7.50
CA HIS A 79 -18.71 -5.97 6.10
C HIS A 79 -19.76 -5.19 5.27
N ASP A 80 -21.02 -5.57 5.36
CA ASP A 80 -22.08 -4.94 4.56
C ASP A 80 -22.30 -3.49 4.98
N ASN A 81 -22.19 -3.19 6.28
CA ASN A 81 -22.25 -1.81 6.76
C ASN A 81 -21.06 -0.97 6.27
N LEU A 82 -19.85 -1.52 6.23
CA LEU A 82 -18.68 -0.84 5.67
C LEU A 82 -18.80 -0.58 4.17
N LYS A 83 -19.46 -1.48 3.44
CA LYS A 83 -19.70 -1.36 2.00
C LYS A 83 -20.84 -0.41 1.65
N THR A 84 -21.95 -0.49 2.38
CA THR A 84 -23.20 0.23 2.05
C THR A 84 -23.36 1.56 2.77
N THR A 85 -22.86 1.65 4.01
CA THR A 85 -22.80 2.92 4.74
C THR A 85 -21.47 3.59 4.37
N ASN A 86 -21.46 4.87 3.99
CA ASN A 86 -20.25 5.64 3.60
C ASN A 86 -19.11 5.67 4.65
N ILE A 87 -19.16 4.86 5.71
CA ILE A 87 -18.08 4.60 6.65
C ILE A 87 -16.83 4.11 5.91
N GLY A 88 -16.95 3.19 4.95
CA GLY A 88 -15.81 2.70 4.16
C GLY A 88 -15.13 3.83 3.39
N GLU A 89 -15.90 4.68 2.73
CA GLU A 89 -15.43 5.86 2.01
C GLU A 89 -14.73 6.86 2.95
N ARG A 90 -15.29 7.12 4.13
CA ARG A 90 -14.70 8.02 5.14
C ARG A 90 -13.35 7.51 5.64
N PHE A 91 -13.23 6.22 5.93
CA PHE A 91 -11.94 5.61 6.31
C PHE A 91 -10.92 5.69 5.18
N PHE A 92 -11.35 5.45 3.94
CA PHE A 92 -10.49 5.59 2.77
C PHE A 92 -10.00 7.04 2.61
N ASN A 93 -10.89 8.02 2.73
CA ASN A 93 -10.55 9.45 2.65
C ASN A 93 -9.59 9.87 3.77
N LEU A 94 -9.76 9.36 4.99
CA LEU A 94 -8.82 9.58 6.09
C LEU A 94 -7.45 9.00 5.76
N TYR A 95 -7.38 7.75 5.32
CA TYR A 95 -6.14 7.10 4.89
C TYR A 95 -5.45 7.92 3.79
N ARG A 96 -6.19 8.33 2.75
CA ARG A 96 -5.67 9.15 1.64
C ARG A 96 -5.17 10.50 2.13
N GLY A 97 -5.88 11.16 3.04
CA GLY A 97 -5.48 12.43 3.63
C GLY A 97 -4.16 12.31 4.38
N ILE A 98 -4.01 11.26 5.20
CA ILE A 98 -2.76 10.97 5.92
C ILE A 98 -1.63 10.68 4.92
N LYS A 99 -1.84 9.75 3.98
CA LYS A 99 -0.84 9.38 2.96
C LYS A 99 -0.35 10.60 2.18
N THR A 100 -1.28 11.39 1.62
CA THR A 100 -0.96 12.61 0.86
C THR A 100 -0.19 13.62 1.71
N LYS A 101 -0.57 13.77 2.99
CA LYS A 101 0.13 14.69 3.90
C LYS A 101 1.54 14.19 4.21
N THR A 102 1.71 12.91 4.48
CA THR A 102 3.02 12.30 4.74
C THR A 102 3.95 12.42 3.52
N GLU A 103 3.43 12.12 2.32
CA GLU A 103 4.17 12.16 1.05
C GLU A 103 4.47 13.57 0.53
N SER A 104 3.81 14.60 1.08
CA SER A 104 4.13 16.01 0.79
C SER A 104 5.48 16.45 1.37
N GLY A 105 6.03 15.66 2.31
CA GLY A 105 7.38 15.83 2.86
C GLY A 105 8.27 14.64 2.50
N LEU A 106 9.54 14.73 2.86
CA LEU A 106 10.49 13.64 2.61
C LEU A 106 10.10 12.38 3.36
N VAL A 107 10.20 11.25 2.67
CA VAL A 107 10.01 9.90 3.21
C VAL A 107 11.21 9.05 2.82
N ASP A 108 11.91 8.50 3.80
CA ASP A 108 13.00 7.57 3.54
C ASP A 108 12.42 6.20 3.16
N CYS A 109 12.77 5.74 1.95
CA CYS A 109 12.31 4.47 1.39
C CYS A 109 12.76 3.23 2.18
N PHE A 110 13.87 3.28 2.93
CA PHE A 110 14.36 2.13 3.69
C PHE A 110 13.86 2.10 5.12
N SER A 111 14.01 3.21 5.86
CA SER A 111 13.54 3.26 7.25
C SER A 111 12.04 3.52 7.38
N SER A 112 11.36 3.91 6.30
CA SER A 112 9.96 4.34 6.28
C SER A 112 9.66 5.53 7.21
N LYS A 113 10.70 6.29 7.59
CA LYS A 113 10.55 7.53 8.38
C LYS A 113 10.17 8.70 7.49
N ALA A 114 9.34 9.59 7.99
CA ALA A 114 8.82 10.71 7.23
C ALA A 114 8.95 12.05 7.97
N LYS A 115 9.13 13.14 7.22
CA LYS A 115 9.14 14.52 7.76
C LYS A 115 7.81 14.89 8.42
N TYR A 116 6.70 14.43 7.84
CA TYR A 116 5.35 14.63 8.37
C TYR A 116 4.78 13.30 8.91
N ALA A 117 5.44 12.75 9.92
CA ALA A 117 4.98 11.58 10.65
C ALA A 117 4.00 11.97 11.77
N LEU A 118 3.03 11.09 12.04
CA LEU A 118 2.13 11.25 13.19
C LEU A 118 2.75 10.78 14.51
N SER A 119 3.69 9.82 14.45
CA SER A 119 4.41 9.29 15.61
C SER A 119 5.85 9.77 15.64
N PHE A 120 6.37 10.01 16.84
CA PHE A 120 7.75 10.46 17.05
C PHE A 120 8.78 9.43 16.55
N ASP A 121 8.53 8.14 16.76
CA ASP A 121 9.43 7.06 16.34
C ASP A 121 9.65 7.00 14.82
N ASN A 122 8.64 7.44 14.06
CA ASN A 122 8.66 7.46 12.60
C ASN A 122 9.04 8.83 12.02
N LEU A 123 9.40 9.79 12.88
CA LEU A 123 9.82 11.12 12.44
C LEU A 123 11.20 11.05 11.79
N LEU A 124 11.31 11.58 10.58
CA LEU A 124 12.60 11.79 9.92
C LEU A 124 13.25 13.04 10.52
N LEU A 125 14.33 12.82 11.28
CA LEU A 125 15.09 13.87 11.92
C LEU A 125 16.13 14.46 10.96
N GLY A 126 16.34 15.77 11.05
CA GLY A 126 17.29 16.50 10.23
C GLY A 126 16.60 17.43 9.23
N ASP A 127 17.27 18.53 8.92
CA ASP A 127 16.83 19.44 7.86
C ASP A 127 17.58 19.06 6.59
N ILE A 128 16.83 18.51 5.63
CA ILE A 128 17.34 18.08 4.34
C ILE A 128 16.65 18.94 3.31
N ASP A 129 17.43 19.64 2.49
CA ASP A 129 16.91 20.48 1.43
C ASP A 129 16.37 19.64 0.27
N TYR A 130 15.14 19.93 -0.15
CA TYR A 130 14.50 19.32 -1.30
C TYR A 130 13.65 20.33 -2.06
N GLN A 131 13.42 20.03 -3.33
CA GLN A 131 12.57 20.84 -4.19
C GLN A 131 11.29 20.07 -4.53
N THR A 132 10.17 20.78 -4.53
CA THR A 132 8.90 20.28 -5.06
C THR A 132 8.89 20.47 -6.58
N LEU A 133 8.66 19.38 -7.32
CA LEU A 133 8.64 19.35 -8.78
C LEU A 133 7.25 18.92 -9.26
N ILE A 134 6.80 19.47 -10.39
CA ILE A 134 5.56 19.03 -11.04
C ILE A 134 5.96 18.36 -12.35
N ILE A 135 5.66 17.08 -12.51
CA ILE A 135 5.98 16.30 -13.71
C ILE A 135 4.73 16.05 -14.54
N ASP A 136 4.89 15.97 -15.86
CA ASP A 136 3.83 15.69 -16.82
C ASP A 136 3.92 14.22 -17.22
N VAL A 137 2.89 13.43 -16.92
CA VAL A 137 2.97 11.97 -17.06
C VAL A 137 1.86 11.45 -17.97
N ASN A 138 2.26 10.63 -18.95
CA ASN A 138 1.34 9.76 -19.66
C ASN A 138 1.31 8.41 -18.96
N VAL A 139 0.12 7.89 -18.66
CA VAL A 139 -0.07 6.65 -17.92
C VAL A 139 -0.81 5.67 -18.81
N LYS A 140 -0.22 4.48 -19.00
CA LYS A 140 -0.85 3.36 -19.71
C LYS A 140 -0.56 2.07 -18.98
N VAL A 141 -1.45 1.71 -18.06
CA VAL A 141 -1.22 0.59 -17.13
C VAL A 141 -2.47 -0.27 -16.97
N LYS A 142 -2.25 -1.54 -16.62
CA LYS A 142 -3.30 -2.44 -16.14
C LYS A 142 -3.12 -2.72 -14.66
N ILE A 143 -4.19 -2.63 -13.90
CA ILE A 143 -4.20 -2.88 -12.46
C ILE A 143 -5.21 -3.99 -12.19
N SER A 144 -4.75 -5.09 -11.60
CA SER A 144 -5.64 -6.17 -11.19
C SER A 144 -6.47 -5.76 -9.98
N LEU A 145 -7.76 -6.05 -10.05
CA LEU A 145 -8.71 -5.87 -8.97
C LEU A 145 -8.81 -7.15 -8.14
N MET A 146 -9.26 -7.04 -6.89
CA MET A 146 -9.41 -8.20 -6.00
C MET A 146 -10.44 -9.22 -6.49
N ASN A 147 -11.40 -8.81 -7.32
CA ASN A 147 -12.38 -9.69 -7.95
C ASN A 147 -11.83 -10.44 -9.18
N GLY A 148 -10.56 -10.25 -9.54
CA GLY A 148 -9.91 -10.87 -10.68
C GLY A 148 -10.07 -10.12 -12.01
N GLU A 149 -10.79 -8.98 -12.02
CA GLU A 149 -10.91 -8.13 -13.20
C GLU A 149 -9.67 -7.24 -13.39
N GLU A 150 -9.46 -6.75 -14.62
CA GLU A 150 -8.39 -5.80 -14.94
C GLU A 150 -8.96 -4.39 -15.13
N LEU A 151 -8.47 -3.43 -14.33
CA LEU A 151 -8.69 -2.01 -14.56
C LEU A 151 -7.60 -1.48 -15.51
N ILE A 152 -8.00 -1.03 -16.69
CA ILE A 152 -7.09 -0.40 -17.66
C ILE A 152 -7.18 1.11 -17.47
N ILE A 153 -6.05 1.73 -17.13
CA ILE A 153 -5.92 3.19 -17.00
C ILE A 153 -5.04 3.69 -18.14
N GLU A 154 -5.65 4.43 -19.06
CA GLU A 154 -4.96 5.13 -20.15
C GLU A 154 -5.31 6.62 -20.09
N MET A 155 -4.33 7.43 -19.71
CA MET A 155 -4.49 8.87 -19.47
C MET A 155 -3.26 9.62 -19.97
N GLU A 156 -3.49 10.79 -20.56
CA GLU A 156 -2.43 11.65 -21.06
C GLU A 156 -2.33 12.94 -20.25
N ARG A 157 -1.10 13.45 -20.08
CA ARG A 157 -0.82 14.75 -19.44
C ARG A 157 -1.35 14.88 -18.00
N ILE A 158 -1.15 13.83 -17.19
CA ILE A 158 -1.42 13.88 -15.75
C ILE A 158 -0.28 14.66 -15.08
N ASN A 159 -0.64 15.73 -14.35
CA ASN A 159 0.30 16.49 -13.55
C ASN A 159 0.46 15.86 -12.17
N VAL A 160 1.68 15.44 -11.83
CA VAL A 160 2.00 14.80 -10.54
C VAL A 160 3.03 15.63 -9.80
N THR A 161 2.74 15.94 -8.54
CA THR A 161 3.70 16.62 -7.66
C THR A 161 4.60 15.58 -7.01
N ILE A 162 5.91 15.74 -7.18
CA ILE A 162 6.95 14.88 -6.60
C ILE A 162 7.97 15.74 -5.85
N LEU A 163 8.84 15.10 -5.08
CA LEU A 163 10.00 15.73 -4.45
C LEU A 163 11.26 15.33 -5.19
N SER A 164 12.26 16.21 -5.22
CA SER A 164 13.54 15.96 -5.89
C SER A 164 14.29 14.75 -5.32
N LEU A 165 14.05 14.41 -4.06
CA LEU A 165 14.70 13.28 -3.37
C LEU A 165 13.81 12.04 -3.29
N ASP A 166 12.64 12.03 -3.94
CA ASP A 166 11.85 10.81 -4.05
C ASP A 166 12.62 9.76 -4.88
N SER A 167 12.60 8.52 -4.41
CA SER A 167 13.05 7.35 -5.18
C SER A 167 12.15 7.10 -6.39
N ILE A 168 12.63 6.32 -7.35
CA ILE A 168 11.85 5.99 -8.55
C ILE A 168 10.59 5.18 -8.19
N SER A 169 10.68 4.25 -7.25
CA SER A 169 9.49 3.54 -6.74
C SER A 169 8.46 4.46 -6.10
N GLN A 170 8.90 5.43 -5.28
CA GLN A 170 7.98 6.42 -4.69
C GLN A 170 7.33 7.29 -5.77
N ILE A 171 8.07 7.69 -6.81
CA ILE A 171 7.51 8.44 -7.94
C ILE A 171 6.46 7.59 -8.67
N LYS A 172 6.75 6.31 -8.95
CA LYS A 172 5.78 5.39 -9.57
C LYS A 172 4.50 5.29 -8.73
N GLU A 173 4.63 5.15 -7.41
CA GLU A 173 3.49 5.09 -6.49
C GLU A 173 2.65 6.38 -6.54
N LYS A 174 3.27 7.56 -6.47
CA LYS A 174 2.58 8.86 -6.58
C LYS A 174 1.83 9.02 -7.90
N ILE A 175 2.42 8.56 -9.01
CA ILE A 175 1.79 8.59 -10.34
C ILE A 175 0.56 7.67 -10.37
N ILE A 176 0.71 6.42 -9.91
CA ILE A 176 -0.38 5.43 -9.90
C ILE A 176 -1.54 5.92 -9.04
N ASP A 177 -1.24 6.40 -7.84
CA ASP A 177 -2.23 6.98 -6.93
C ASP A 177 -3.01 8.13 -7.56
N LYS A 178 -2.29 9.05 -8.23
CA LYS A 178 -2.90 10.18 -8.91
C LYS A 178 -3.77 9.73 -10.08
N ALA A 179 -3.29 8.78 -10.88
CA ALA A 179 -4.03 8.23 -12.03
C ALA A 179 -5.32 7.51 -11.59
N ILE A 180 -5.26 6.69 -10.52
CA ILE A 180 -6.44 6.04 -9.93
C ILE A 180 -7.46 7.09 -9.48
N MET A 181 -7.02 8.15 -8.79
CA MET A 181 -7.92 9.20 -8.30
C MET A 181 -8.58 10.00 -9.43
N GLU A 182 -7.87 10.26 -10.53
CA GLU A 182 -8.46 10.97 -11.66
C GLU A 182 -9.42 10.05 -12.43
N ASN A 183 -9.05 8.78 -12.62
CA ASN A 183 -9.92 7.77 -13.22
C ASN A 183 -11.20 7.56 -12.40
N SER A 184 -11.12 7.49 -11.06
CA SER A 184 -12.30 7.35 -10.21
C SER A 184 -13.23 8.56 -10.28
N LYS A 185 -12.68 9.78 -10.45
CA LYS A 185 -13.49 10.99 -10.67
C LYS A 185 -14.22 10.94 -12.00
N LEU A 186 -13.53 10.52 -13.07
CA LEU A 186 -14.13 10.32 -14.39
C LEU A 186 -15.26 9.27 -14.36
N GLU A 187 -15.07 8.18 -13.61
CA GLU A 187 -16.10 7.16 -13.42
C GLU A 187 -17.28 7.65 -12.55
N SER A 188 -17.04 8.47 -11.53
CA SER A 188 -18.11 9.05 -10.69
C SER A 188 -19.04 10.02 -11.44
N ILE A 189 -18.58 10.59 -12.56
CA ILE A 189 -19.40 11.42 -13.45
C ILE A 189 -20.30 10.56 -14.35
N THR A 190 -19.96 9.28 -14.53
CA THR A 190 -20.62 8.38 -15.51
C THR A 190 -21.37 7.20 -14.89
N LYS A 191 -21.20 6.91 -13.59
CA LYS A 191 -21.91 5.82 -12.89
C LYS A 191 -23.03 6.34 -11.98
N SER A 192 -24.17 5.66 -12.03
CA SER A 192 -25.28 5.82 -11.07
C SER A 192 -24.87 5.35 -9.67
N GLU A 193 -25.40 6.00 -8.64
CA GLU A 193 -25.24 5.64 -7.22
C GLU A 193 -25.50 4.15 -6.99
N GLY A 194 -24.45 3.36 -6.69
CA GLY A 194 -24.61 1.97 -6.30
C GLY A 194 -23.43 1.04 -6.64
N ASP A 195 -22.57 1.39 -7.58
CA ASP A 195 -21.45 0.52 -7.94
C ASP A 195 -20.32 0.59 -6.90
N PRO A 196 -19.87 -0.55 -6.37
CA PRO A 196 -18.82 -0.57 -5.35
C PRO A 196 -17.52 0.00 -5.92
N CYS A 197 -16.84 0.85 -5.13
CA CYS A 197 -15.50 1.29 -5.46
C CYS A 197 -14.59 0.06 -5.68
N PRO A 198 -13.88 -0.03 -6.82
CA PRO A 198 -13.09 -1.21 -7.13
C PRO A 198 -11.98 -1.38 -6.08
N CYS A 199 -11.97 -2.53 -5.40
CA CYS A 199 -10.92 -2.87 -4.44
C CYS A 199 -9.66 -3.27 -5.23
N ILE A 200 -8.67 -2.39 -5.23
CA ILE A 200 -7.42 -2.58 -5.96
C ILE A 200 -6.57 -3.64 -5.24
N ALA A 201 -6.04 -4.62 -5.98
CA ALA A 201 -5.14 -5.62 -5.42
C ALA A 201 -3.78 -4.98 -5.06
N PRO A 202 -2.99 -5.58 -4.15
CA PRO A 202 -1.64 -5.12 -3.85
C PRO A 202 -0.81 -4.98 -5.14
N ILE A 203 -0.32 -3.77 -5.38
CA ILE A 203 0.37 -3.42 -6.62
C ILE A 203 1.87 -3.72 -6.45
N SER A 204 2.41 -4.66 -7.24
CA SER A 204 3.87 -4.83 -7.30
C SER A 204 4.47 -3.70 -8.15
N HIS A 205 5.20 -2.77 -7.52
CA HIS A 205 5.87 -1.66 -8.21
C HIS A 205 6.84 -2.14 -9.31
N SER A 206 7.36 -3.36 -9.20
CA SER A 206 8.23 -3.99 -10.20
C SER A 206 7.57 -4.22 -11.56
N ALA A 207 6.24 -4.32 -11.60
CA ALA A 207 5.50 -4.54 -12.85
C ALA A 207 5.45 -3.29 -13.73
N PHE A 208 5.70 -2.11 -13.15
CA PHE A 208 5.57 -0.82 -13.82
C PHE A 208 6.95 -0.26 -14.19
N LYS A 209 7.05 0.19 -15.43
CA LYS A 209 8.23 0.85 -16.00
C LYS A 209 7.95 2.34 -16.11
N LEU A 210 8.84 3.12 -15.52
CA LEU A 210 8.83 4.57 -15.66
C LEU A 210 9.86 4.94 -16.72
N ILE A 211 9.43 5.65 -17.76
CA ILE A 211 10.26 6.00 -18.90
C ILE A 211 10.37 7.51 -18.98
N PHE A 212 11.60 8.00 -18.97
CA PHE A 212 11.91 9.39 -19.26
C PHE A 212 12.10 9.59 -20.77
N ILE A 213 11.41 10.59 -21.32
CA ILE A 213 11.44 10.91 -22.75
C ILE A 213 12.21 12.22 -22.93
N LYS A 214 13.43 12.15 -23.48
CA LYS A 214 14.27 13.33 -23.78
C LYS A 214 14.74 13.27 -25.23
N SER A 215 14.35 14.26 -26.03
CA SER A 215 14.81 14.43 -27.43
C SER A 215 14.73 13.15 -28.27
N ASN A 216 13.57 12.46 -28.24
CA ASN A 216 13.30 11.15 -28.87
C ASN A 216 14.05 9.93 -28.29
N ILE A 217 14.84 10.10 -27.23
CA ILE A 217 15.43 8.99 -26.48
C ILE A 217 14.50 8.61 -25.35
N LYS A 218 14.20 7.31 -25.25
CA LYS A 218 13.43 6.72 -24.15
C LYS A 218 14.40 6.04 -23.18
N ILE A 219 14.39 6.46 -21.93
CA ILE A 219 15.26 5.92 -20.89
C ILE A 219 14.39 5.36 -19.78
N GLN A 220 14.51 4.06 -19.48
CA GLN A 220 13.84 3.47 -18.33
C GLN A 220 14.54 3.94 -17.04
N LEU A 221 13.76 4.41 -16.07
CA LEU A 221 14.22 4.82 -14.75
C LEU A 221 13.94 3.68 -13.76
N ASP A 222 14.94 3.38 -12.93
CA ASP A 222 14.87 2.34 -11.92
C ASP A 222 15.58 2.79 -10.64
N ASP A 223 15.19 2.21 -9.50
CA ASP A 223 15.80 2.54 -8.20
C ASP A 223 17.30 2.19 -8.16
N PHE A 224 17.69 1.15 -8.89
CA PHE A 224 19.08 0.74 -9.08
C PHE A 224 19.34 0.42 -10.54
N ASP A 225 20.38 1.01 -11.11
CA ASP A 225 20.85 0.72 -12.45
C ASP A 225 22.37 0.94 -12.57
N ASP A 226 22.92 0.79 -13.77
CA ASP A 226 24.36 0.97 -14.03
C ASP A 226 24.87 2.40 -13.73
N THR A 227 23.97 3.37 -13.53
CA THR A 227 24.33 4.76 -13.19
C THR A 227 24.30 5.02 -11.69
N SER A 228 23.89 4.05 -10.87
CA SER A 228 23.77 4.21 -9.42
C SER A 228 25.11 4.49 -8.75
N ILE A 229 25.08 5.43 -7.81
CA ILE A 229 26.27 5.94 -7.13
C ILE A 229 26.51 5.12 -5.85
N LYS A 230 27.77 4.79 -5.56
CA LYS A 230 28.15 4.15 -4.29
C LYS A 230 28.23 5.18 -3.17
N SER A 231 27.85 4.79 -1.96
CA SER A 231 27.92 5.68 -0.80
C SER A 231 29.37 6.09 -0.50
N PHE A 232 29.53 7.36 -0.13
CA PHE A 232 30.82 7.91 0.32
C PHE A 232 31.28 7.32 1.66
N ILE A 233 30.32 6.90 2.50
CA ILE A 233 30.59 6.40 3.86
C ILE A 233 30.95 4.92 3.85
N ASP A 234 30.18 4.10 3.13
CA ASP A 234 30.47 2.68 2.92
C ASP A 234 30.39 2.35 1.44
N LYS A 235 31.54 2.06 0.82
CA LYS A 235 31.66 1.72 -0.61
C LYS A 235 30.94 0.41 -0.99
N ARG A 236 30.48 -0.37 -0.01
CA ARG A 236 29.62 -1.55 -0.23
C ARG A 236 28.15 -1.19 -0.44
N CYS A 237 27.74 0.01 -0.01
CA CYS A 237 26.38 0.47 -0.13
C CYS A 237 26.18 1.25 -1.44
N ILE A 238 25.07 0.99 -2.12
CA ILE A 238 24.64 1.73 -3.31
C ILE A 238 23.52 2.68 -2.88
N ILE A 239 23.62 3.95 -3.27
CA ILE A 239 22.60 4.96 -3.03
C ILE A 239 21.47 4.73 -4.02
N ILE A 240 20.23 4.74 -3.51
CA ILE A 240 19.04 4.62 -4.35
C ILE A 240 18.92 5.81 -5.30
N ASN A 241 18.57 5.54 -6.55
CA ASN A 241 18.37 6.58 -7.55
C ASN A 241 17.11 7.40 -7.22
N THR A 242 17.24 8.72 -7.30
CA THR A 242 16.16 9.68 -7.02
C THR A 242 15.80 10.51 -8.25
N ALA A 243 14.74 11.33 -8.19
CA ALA A 243 14.46 12.31 -9.23
C ALA A 243 15.66 13.24 -9.52
N LYS A 244 16.39 13.65 -8.47
CA LYS A 244 17.60 14.48 -8.58
C LYS A 244 18.72 13.73 -9.31
N HIS A 245 18.90 12.43 -9.05
CA HIS A 245 19.90 11.59 -9.74
C HIS A 245 19.77 11.66 -11.27
N TYR A 246 18.54 11.57 -11.78
CA TYR A 246 18.26 11.65 -13.22
C TYR A 246 18.05 13.08 -13.74
N ASN A 247 18.29 14.11 -12.91
CA ASN A 247 18.09 15.52 -13.24
C ASN A 247 16.66 15.82 -13.77
N ILE A 248 15.65 15.20 -13.14
CA ILE A 248 14.25 15.47 -13.43
C ILE A 248 13.92 16.89 -12.94
N LYS A 249 13.28 17.68 -13.80
CA LYS A 249 12.85 19.06 -13.51
C LYS A 249 11.34 19.19 -13.61
N SER A 250 10.80 20.30 -13.12
CA SER A 250 9.39 20.63 -13.33
C SER A 250 9.06 20.73 -14.83
N GLY A 251 7.91 20.21 -15.25
CA GLY A 251 7.49 20.09 -16.67
C GLY A 251 8.14 18.92 -17.44
N THR A 252 8.88 18.05 -16.74
CA THR A 252 9.48 16.87 -17.38
C THR A 252 8.40 15.87 -17.81
N LYS A 253 8.47 15.42 -19.07
CA LYS A 253 7.57 14.42 -19.63
C LYS A 253 8.02 12.99 -19.32
N LEU A 254 7.18 12.25 -18.62
CA LEU A 254 7.40 10.83 -18.29
C LEU A 254 6.27 9.96 -18.84
N LEU A 255 6.57 8.68 -19.02
CA LEU A 255 5.60 7.65 -19.40
C LEU A 255 5.66 6.53 -18.37
N LEU A 256 4.52 6.23 -17.72
CA LEU A 256 4.37 5.05 -16.88
C LEU A 256 3.64 3.96 -17.68
N THR A 257 4.28 2.81 -17.85
CA THR A 257 3.71 1.68 -18.61
C THR A 257 4.08 0.31 -18.04
N GLN A 258 3.54 -0.76 -18.61
CA GLN A 258 3.86 -2.15 -18.28
C GLN A 258 4.34 -2.88 -19.54
N ASP A 259 5.14 -3.93 -19.36
CA ASP A 259 5.73 -4.69 -20.49
C ASP A 259 4.68 -5.24 -21.46
N SER A 260 3.54 -5.69 -20.94
CA SER A 260 2.42 -6.21 -21.72
C SER A 260 1.73 -5.16 -22.60
N MET A 261 1.98 -3.87 -22.36
CA MET A 261 1.35 -2.74 -23.07
C MET A 261 2.32 -1.96 -23.97
N MET A 262 3.58 -2.40 -24.07
CA MET A 262 4.55 -1.77 -24.95
C MET A 262 4.41 -2.30 -26.38
N SER A 263 4.01 -1.44 -27.32
CA SER A 263 3.78 -1.82 -28.73
C SER A 263 5.04 -1.77 -29.61
N ILE A 264 6.20 -1.31 -29.12
CA ILE A 264 7.42 -1.15 -29.95
C ILE A 264 8.68 -1.45 -29.11
N GLY A 265 9.56 -2.28 -29.67
CA GLY A 265 10.81 -2.75 -29.06
C GLY A 265 11.74 -1.61 -28.60
N PHE A 266 12.28 -1.77 -27.40
CA PHE A 266 13.35 -0.93 -26.88
C PHE A 266 14.67 -1.41 -27.48
N SER A 267 15.35 -0.55 -28.24
CA SER A 267 16.80 -0.66 -28.33
C SER A 267 17.38 -0.17 -27.00
N PRO A 268 18.22 -0.95 -26.30
CA PRO A 268 18.88 -0.50 -25.09
C PRO A 268 19.84 0.64 -25.48
N VAL A 269 19.40 1.88 -25.32
CA VAL A 269 20.30 3.03 -25.46
C VAL A 269 21.23 3.01 -24.26
N ASN A 270 22.53 2.96 -24.55
CA ASN A 270 23.60 2.88 -23.56
C ASN A 270 23.49 4.09 -22.61
N LYS A 271 22.99 3.86 -21.39
CA LYS A 271 22.78 4.90 -20.35
C LYS A 271 24.08 5.62 -19.93
N ARG A 272 25.25 5.12 -20.35
CA ARG A 272 26.58 5.68 -20.04
C ARG A 272 26.82 7.12 -20.47
N ASN A 273 26.04 7.66 -21.41
CA ASN A 273 26.12 9.06 -21.82
C ASN A 273 25.27 10.01 -20.94
N PHE A 274 24.52 9.46 -19.98
CA PHE A 274 23.88 10.23 -18.91
C PHE A 274 24.87 10.31 -17.74
N GLN A 275 25.74 11.31 -17.76
CA GLN A 275 26.50 11.69 -16.57
C GLN A 275 25.56 12.46 -15.64
N PRO A 276 25.36 12.05 -14.37
CA PRO A 276 24.95 13.00 -13.36
C PRO A 276 26.03 14.08 -13.28
N ASN A 277 25.65 15.36 -13.29
CA ASN A 277 26.62 16.43 -13.03
C ASN A 277 27.29 16.12 -11.70
N ASN A 278 28.63 16.09 -11.70
CA ASN A 278 29.49 15.84 -10.53
C ASN A 278 29.45 16.97 -9.48
N ASP A 279 28.38 17.76 -9.42
CA ASP A 279 28.25 18.90 -8.54
C ASP A 279 27.38 18.56 -7.33
N VAL A 280 27.82 17.61 -6.50
CA VAL A 280 27.36 17.52 -5.10
C VAL A 280 28.52 17.01 -4.23
N ALA A 281 29.25 17.97 -3.67
CA ALA A 281 29.87 17.84 -2.34
C ALA A 281 28.79 18.02 -1.27
#